data_AF-A0YDE1-F1
#
_entry.id   AF-A0YDE1-F1
#
_cell.length_a   1.000
_cell.length_b   1.000
_cell.length_c   1.000
_cell.angle_alpha   90.00
_cell.angle_beta   90.00
_cell.angle_gamma   90.00
#
_symmetry.space_group_name_H-M   'P 1'
#
loop_
_entity.id
_entity.type
_entity.pdbx_description
1 polymer ?
#
loop_
_entity_poly.entity_id
_entity_poly.type
_entity_poly.pdbx_seq_one_letter_code
_entity_poly.pdbx_strand_id
1 'polypeptide(L)'
;MKKFGLWIYDAYTYIFDSSKNPLRHIPDPTSRMFIMTILAFMWSGVFAVYLGSITYFGMSIAAHIILILMFFFTVAVFYDAEKNKSSWLLRLRKDKK
;
A
#
# COMPACT_ATOMS: atom_id res chain seq x y z
N MET A 1 17.15 14.05 -6.64
CA MET A 1 15.98 13.30 -7.16
C MET A 1 16.10 11.79 -6.98
N LYS A 2 17.16 11.14 -7.46
CA LYS A 2 17.31 9.67 -7.37
C LYS A 2 17.30 9.09 -5.94
N LYS A 3 18.05 9.71 -5.01
CA LYS A 3 18.06 9.33 -3.57
C LYS A 3 16.68 9.47 -2.90
N PHE A 4 15.90 10.46 -3.33
CA PHE A 4 14.54 10.68 -2.84
C PHE A 4 13.60 9.54 -3.25
N GLY A 5 13.73 9.04 -4.49
CA GLY A 5 12.98 7.86 -4.94
C GLY A 5 13.31 6.58 -4.15
N LEU A 6 14.57 6.34 -3.78
CA LEU A 6 14.91 5.23 -2.89
C LEU A 6 14.31 5.39 -1.49
N TRP A 7 14.32 6.61 -0.96
CA TRP A 7 13.72 6.87 0.34
C TRP A 7 12.20 6.59 0.32
N ILE A 8 11.48 6.99 -0.74
CA ILE A 8 10.06 6.64 -0.91
C ILE A 8 9.88 5.12 -0.97
N TYR A 9 10.70 4.41 -1.75
CA TYR A 9 10.64 2.96 -1.85
C TYR A 9 10.85 2.29 -0.49
N ASP A 10 11.89 2.67 0.25
CA ASP A 10 12.21 2.08 1.54
C ASP A 10 11.09 2.38 2.58
N ALA A 11 10.56 3.61 2.59
CA ALA A 11 9.42 3.99 3.43
C ALA A 11 8.15 3.20 3.08
N TYR A 12 7.87 3.01 1.79
CA TYR A 12 6.77 2.18 1.32
C TYR A 12 6.93 0.72 1.77
N THR A 13 8.09 0.10 1.53
CA THR A 13 8.37 -1.27 1.94
C THR A 13 8.16 -1.40 3.45
N TYR A 14 8.59 -0.42 4.24
CA TYR A 14 8.38 -0.42 5.68
C TYR A 14 6.90 -0.34 6.08
N ILE A 15 6.11 0.53 5.47
CA ILE A 15 4.68 0.74 5.80
C ILE A 15 3.84 -0.50 5.46
N PHE A 16 4.12 -1.14 4.32
CA PHE A 16 3.34 -2.27 3.82
C PHE A 16 3.90 -3.64 4.26
N ASP A 17 4.98 -3.66 5.03
CA ASP A 17 5.53 -4.88 5.59
C ASP A 17 4.64 -5.40 6.73
N SER A 18 3.88 -6.46 6.43
CA SER A 18 3.01 -7.13 7.41
C SER A 18 3.78 -7.80 8.56
N SER A 19 5.10 -7.92 8.48
CA SER A 19 5.94 -8.38 9.60
C SER A 19 6.20 -7.29 10.64
N LYS A 20 5.92 -6.03 10.32
CA LYS A 20 6.15 -4.89 11.23
C LYS A 20 4.89 -4.37 11.88
N ASN A 21 3.71 -4.73 11.37
CA ASN A 21 2.45 -4.32 11.98
C ASN A 21 2.22 -5.02 13.35
N PRO A 22 1.35 -4.49 14.23
CA PRO A 22 1.04 -5.14 15.52
C PRO A 22 0.46 -6.55 15.39
N LEU A 23 -0.15 -6.88 14.25
CA LEU A 23 -0.72 -8.19 13.92
C LEU A 23 0.33 -9.22 13.44
N ARG A 24 1.62 -8.86 13.42
CA ARG A 24 2.73 -9.71 12.92
C ARG A 24 2.85 -11.07 13.59
N HIS A 25 2.30 -11.22 14.80
CA HIS A 25 2.37 -12.47 15.57
C HIS A 25 1.39 -13.54 15.06
N ILE A 26 0.42 -13.18 14.21
CA ILE A 26 -0.47 -14.13 13.56
C ILE A 26 0.35 -14.89 12.51
N PRO A 27 0.46 -16.23 12.54
CA PRO A 27 1.38 -16.95 11.66
C PRO A 27 1.01 -16.85 10.17
N ASP A 28 -0.27 -16.78 9.83
CA ASP A 28 -0.75 -16.70 8.45
C ASP A 28 -0.79 -15.24 7.91
N PRO A 29 -0.03 -14.89 6.86
CA PRO A 29 -0.05 -13.57 6.24
C PRO A 29 -1.40 -13.18 5.64
N THR A 30 -2.16 -14.16 5.13
CA THR A 30 -3.46 -13.90 4.50
C THR A 30 -4.46 -13.39 5.54
N SER A 31 -4.49 -14.04 6.71
CA SER A 31 -5.28 -13.62 7.86
C SER A 31 -4.92 -12.22 8.33
N ARG A 32 -3.63 -11.85 8.37
CA ARG A 32 -3.20 -10.47 8.71
C ARG A 32 -3.81 -9.45 7.75
N MET A 33 -3.72 -9.69 6.44
CA MET A 33 -4.26 -8.81 5.41
C MET A 33 -5.78 -8.71 5.48
N PHE A 34 -6.46 -9.83 5.74
CA PHE A 34 -7.91 -9.86 5.89
C PHE A 34 -8.39 -9.02 7.07
N ILE A 35 -7.73 -9.15 8.24
CA ILE A 35 -8.07 -8.35 9.43
C ILE A 35 -7.84 -6.86 9.18
N MET A 36 -6.73 -6.48 8.54
CA MET A 36 -6.48 -5.08 8.18
C MET A 36 -7.54 -4.53 7.21
N THR A 37 -7.98 -5.36 6.25
CA THR A 37 -9.05 -5.01 5.30
C THR A 37 -10.37 -4.76 6.04
N ILE A 38 -10.76 -5.65 6.96
CA ILE A 38 -11.98 -5.46 7.77
C ILE A 38 -11.90 -4.15 8.55
N LEU A 39 -10.76 -3.89 9.21
CA LEU A 39 -10.57 -2.66 9.99
C LEU A 39 -10.73 -1.41 9.12
N ALA A 40 -10.20 -1.41 7.90
CA ALA A 40 -10.38 -0.32 6.94
C ALA A 40 -11.86 -0.12 6.53
N PHE A 41 -12.60 -1.22 6.31
CA PHE A 41 -14.04 -1.15 6.04
C PHE A 41 -14.84 -0.63 7.23
N MET A 42 -14.49 -1.03 8.46
CA MET A 42 -15.13 -0.53 9.68
C MET A 42 -14.95 0.98 9.82
N TRP A 43 -13.73 1.49 9.65
CA TRP A 43 -13.47 2.93 9.69
C TRP A 43 -14.24 3.69 8.60
N SER A 44 -14.25 3.15 7.39
CA SER A 44 -15.00 3.74 6.27
C SER A 44 -16.50 3.80 6.59
N GLY A 45 -17.07 2.73 7.16
CA GLY A 45 -18.46 2.67 7.58
C GLY A 45 -18.80 3.66 8.70
N VAL A 46 -17.92 3.84 9.69
CA VAL A 46 -18.09 4.86 10.74
C VAL A 46 -18.12 6.27 10.15
N PHE A 47 -17.22 6.58 9.21
CA PHE A 47 -17.24 7.88 8.52
C PHE A 47 -18.50 8.08 7.67
N ALA A 48 -19.00 7.02 7.03
CA ALA A 48 -20.27 7.04 6.29
C ALA A 48 -21.44 7.48 7.17
N VAL A 49 -21.56 6.83 8.33
CA VAL A 49 -22.62 7.09 9.32
C VAL A 49 -22.45 8.47 9.92
N TYR A 50 -21.22 8.87 10.26
CA TYR A 50 -20.91 10.20 10.81
C TYR A 50 -21.33 11.34 9.87
N LEU A 51 -21.07 11.19 8.57
CA LEU A 51 -21.47 12.18 7.56
C LEU A 51 -22.98 12.11 7.20
N GLY A 52 -23.70 11.09 7.67
CA GLY A 52 -25.14 10.94 7.46
C GLY A 52 -25.56 10.76 6.00
N SER A 53 -24.62 10.43 5.10
CA SER A 53 -24.88 10.38 3.66
C SER A 53 -24.29 9.15 3.00
N ILE A 54 -25.19 8.24 2.59
CA ILE A 54 -24.85 7.04 1.84
C ILE A 54 -24.29 7.34 0.44
N THR A 55 -24.70 8.46 -0.17
CA THR A 55 -24.23 8.89 -1.48
C THR A 55 -22.79 9.39 -1.42
N TYR A 56 -22.45 10.20 -0.42
CA TYR A 56 -21.05 10.60 -0.18
C TYR A 56 -20.17 9.42 0.19
N PHE A 57 -20.68 8.47 0.97
CA PHE A 57 -19.96 7.24 1.26
C PHE A 57 -19.67 6.40 0.01
N GLY A 58 -20.67 6.20 -0.85
CA GLY A 58 -20.51 5.47 -2.11
C GLY A 58 -19.49 6.12 -3.04
N MET A 59 -19.53 7.45 -3.19
CA MET A 59 -18.54 8.20 -3.95
C MET A 59 -17.13 8.08 -3.34
N SER A 60 -17.03 8.14 -2.01
CA SER A 60 -15.75 7.99 -1.31
C SER A 60 -15.14 6.60 -1.55
N ILE A 61 -15.91 5.52 -1.42
CA ILE A 61 -15.43 4.16 -1.71
C ILE A 61 -14.94 4.06 -3.16
N ALA A 62 -15.72 4.55 -4.13
CA ALA A 62 -15.34 4.50 -5.54
C ALA A 62 -14.01 5.22 -5.79
N ALA A 63 -13.84 6.42 -5.21
CA ALA A 63 -12.60 7.18 -5.30
C ALA A 63 -11.40 6.42 -4.69
N HIS A 64 -11.58 5.80 -3.52
CA HIS A 64 -10.53 5.00 -2.87
C HIS A 64 -10.13 3.79 -3.71
N ILE A 65 -11.08 3.06 -4.30
CA ILE A 65 -10.78 1.90 -5.15
C ILE A 65 -9.92 2.31 -6.35
N ILE A 66 -10.25 3.42 -7.01
CA ILE A 66 -9.47 3.93 -8.16
C ILE A 66 -8.04 4.27 -7.74
N LEU A 67 -7.88 4.97 -6.61
CA LEU A 67 -6.56 5.34 -6.09
C LEU A 67 -5.73 4.10 -5.71
N ILE A 68 -6.33 3.15 -5.01
CA ILE A 68 -5.69 1.90 -4.60
C ILE A 68 -5.28 1.10 -5.83
N LEU A 69 -6.14 0.99 -6.85
CA LEU A 69 -5.85 0.29 -8.09
C LEU A 69 -4.64 0.91 -8.81
N MET A 70 -4.65 2.23 -9.02
CA MET A 70 -3.55 2.92 -9.69
C MET A 70 -2.24 2.84 -8.90
N PHE A 71 -2.33 2.87 -7.58
CA PHE A 71 -1.20 2.68 -6.70
C PHE A 71 -0.58 1.28 -6.87
N PHE A 72 -1.36 0.22 -6.75
CA PHE A 72 -0.87 -1.15 -6.94
C PHE A 72 -0.40 -1.42 -8.37
N PHE A 73 -1.05 -0.82 -9.38
CA PHE A 73 -0.59 -0.90 -10.76
C PHE A 73 0.83 -0.32 -10.91
N THR A 74 1.08 0.85 -10.32
CA THR A 74 2.41 1.48 -10.33
C THR A 74 3.45 0.61 -9.63
N VAL A 75 3.09 0.02 -8.48
CA VAL A 75 3.95 -0.92 -7.75
C VAL A 75 4.27 -2.15 -8.60
N ALA A 76 3.28 -2.72 -9.31
CA ALA A 76 3.48 -3.87 -10.18
C ALA A 76 4.47 -3.56 -11.31
N VAL A 77 4.34 -2.38 -11.94
CA VAL A 77 5.28 -1.91 -12.97
C VAL A 77 6.71 -1.78 -12.40
N PHE A 78 6.87 -1.23 -11.19
CA PHE A 78 8.19 -1.09 -10.56
C PHE A 78 8.79 -2.44 -10.15
N TYR A 79 7.97 -3.34 -9.61
CA TYR A 79 8.39 -4.68 -9.24
C TYR A 79 8.86 -5.48 -10.45
N ASP A 80 8.13 -5.40 -11.57
CA ASP A 80 8.52 -6.06 -12.82
C ASP A 80 9.84 -5.51 -13.37
N ALA A 81 10.02 -4.18 -13.34
CA ALA A 81 11.30 -3.55 -13.71
C ALA A 81 12.47 -3.97 -12.81
N GLU A 82 12.23 -4.17 -11.52
CA GLU A 82 13.25 -4.68 -10.57
C GLU A 82 13.60 -6.14 -10.86
N LYS A 83 12.60 -7.00 -11.03
CA LYS A 83 12.77 -8.42 -11.35
C LYS A 83 13.57 -8.64 -12.64
N ASN A 84 13.32 -7.81 -13.65
CA ASN A 84 14.01 -7.86 -14.93
C ASN A 84 15.42 -7.22 -14.90
N LYS A 85 15.90 -6.77 -13.72
CA LYS A 85 17.18 -6.05 -13.52
C LYS A 85 17.38 -4.82 -14.40
N SER A 86 16.31 -4.33 -15.05
CA SER A 86 16.30 -3.13 -15.87
C SER A 86 16.07 -1.86 -15.04
N SER A 87 15.74 -2.02 -13.76
CA SER A 87 15.45 -0.92 -12.85
C SER A 87 16.67 -0.05 -12.53
N TRP A 88 16.53 1.24 -12.78
CA TRP A 88 17.46 2.30 -12.35
C TRP A 88 17.69 2.29 -10.82
N LEU A 89 16.73 1.78 -10.04
CA LEU A 89 16.75 1.73 -8.58
C LEU A 89 17.78 0.72 -8.05
N LEU A 90 17.93 -0.43 -8.73
CA LEU A 90 18.94 -1.43 -8.40
C LEU A 90 20.36 -0.89 -8.60
N ARG A 91 20.59 -0.09 -9.65
CA ARG A 91 21.88 0.57 -9.89
C ARG A 91 22.21 1.53 -8.75
N LEU A 92 21.27 2.36 -8.33
CA LEU A 92 21.47 3.25 -7.17
C LEU A 92 21.66 2.53 -5.85
N ARG A 93 20.97 1.41 -5.61
CA ARG A 93 21.18 0.61 -4.40
C ARG A 93 22.60 0.03 -4.37
N LYS A 94 23.16 -0.33 -5.53
CA LYS A 94 24.55 -0.74 -5.68
C LYS A 94 25.52 0.43 -5.46
N ASP A 95 25.22 1.62 -5.99
CA ASP A 95 26.06 2.82 -5.82
C ASP A 95 26.05 3.40 -4.38
N LYS A 96 25.08 3.00 -3.55
CA LYS A 96 25.00 3.37 -2.12
C LYS A 96 25.81 2.44 -1.21
N LYS A 97 26.23 1.27 -1.71
CA LYS A 97 27.00 0.26 -0.99
C LYS A 97 28.49 0.52 -1.13
#